data_AF-W4G1F3-F1
#
_entry.id   AF-W4G1F3-F1
#
_cell.length_a   1.000
_cell.length_b   1.000
_cell.length_c   1.000
_cell.angle_alpha   90.00
_cell.angle_beta   90.00
_cell.angle_gamma   90.00
#
_symmetry.space_group_name_H-M   'P 1'
#
loop_
_entity.id
_entity.type
_entity.pdbx_description
1 polymer ?
#
loop_
_entity_poly.entity_id
_entity_poly.type
_entity_poly.pdbx_seq_one_letter_code
_entity_poly.pdbx_strand_id
1 'polypeptide(L)'
;MQEASTRDVSADTGIPKSNLARWKKQSSEILHFEGTMKRFHLHGAGRPVLIPNADGLEAFMHKRRDAELALTCTHLVNYLKRNHKPWLEQYLSDHRSGYKSLLKLLQQFCARHGFTRQKPAKSKQTQEQLEKVR
;
A
#
# COMPACT_ATOMS: atom_id res chain seq x y z
N MET A 1 -16.66 25.71 -25.00
CA MET A 1 -17.47 24.60 -24.46
C MET A 1 -18.51 25.22 -23.55
N GLN A 2 -19.81 25.01 -23.80
CA GLN A 2 -20.83 25.52 -22.88
C GLN A 2 -20.66 24.78 -21.54
N GLU A 3 -20.50 25.51 -20.45
CA GLU A 3 -20.52 24.89 -19.12
C GLU A 3 -21.96 24.47 -18.81
N ALA A 4 -22.30 23.23 -19.16
CA ALA A 4 -23.57 22.64 -18.77
C ALA A 4 -23.71 22.67 -17.25
N SER A 5 -24.84 23.14 -16.74
CA SER A 5 -25.10 23.17 -15.31
C SER A 5 -25.11 21.74 -14.77
N THR A 6 -24.59 21.52 -13.56
CA THR A 6 -24.67 20.21 -12.88
C THR A 6 -26.11 19.73 -12.70
N ARG A 7 -27.09 20.64 -12.78
CA ARG A 7 -28.52 20.32 -12.77
C ARG A 7 -28.97 19.64 -14.05
N ASP A 8 -28.56 20.16 -15.20
CA ASP A 8 -28.96 19.66 -16.52
C ASP A 8 -28.35 18.27 -16.74
N VAL A 9 -27.05 18.14 -16.43
CA VAL A 9 -26.34 16.85 -16.49
C VAL A 9 -26.97 15.81 -15.56
N SER A 10 -27.44 16.21 -14.38
CA SER A 10 -28.12 15.29 -13.44
C SER A 10 -29.48 14.83 -13.99
N ALA A 11 -30.23 15.73 -14.63
CA ALA A 11 -31.51 15.40 -15.24
C ALA A 11 -31.34 14.44 -16.43
N ASP A 12 -30.34 14.68 -17.28
CA ASP A 12 -30.09 13.89 -18.48
C ASP A 12 -29.52 12.49 -18.16
N THR A 13 -28.66 12.39 -17.13
CA THR A 13 -27.96 11.13 -16.81
C THR A 13 -28.60 10.33 -15.68
N GLY A 14 -29.52 10.94 -14.92
CA GLY A 14 -30.07 10.36 -13.68
C GLY A 14 -29.05 10.26 -12.53
N ILE A 15 -27.83 10.77 -12.71
CA ILE A 15 -26.78 10.72 -11.70
C ILE A 15 -27.04 11.81 -10.65
N PRO A 16 -26.99 11.50 -9.33
CA PRO A 16 -27.16 12.50 -8.29
C PRO A 16 -26.15 13.65 -8.41
N LYS A 17 -26.63 14.89 -8.20
CA LYS A 17 -25.81 16.12 -8.23
C LYS A 17 -24.58 16.05 -7.32
N SER A 18 -24.69 15.36 -6.18
CA SER A 18 -23.59 15.14 -5.24
C SER A 18 -22.44 14.33 -5.85
N ASN A 19 -22.74 13.32 -6.66
CA ASN A 19 -21.75 12.52 -7.37
C ASN A 19 -21.07 13.32 -8.47
N LEU A 20 -21.84 14.08 -9.25
CA LEU A 20 -21.31 14.96 -10.30
C LEU A 20 -20.38 16.03 -9.73
N ALA A 21 -20.76 16.67 -8.61
CA ALA A 21 -19.94 17.65 -7.92
C ALA A 21 -18.64 17.03 -7.38
N ARG A 22 -18.72 15.82 -6.80
CA ARG A 22 -17.55 15.07 -6.35
C ARG A 22 -16.60 14.75 -7.51
N TRP A 23 -17.12 14.24 -8.62
CA TRP A 23 -16.29 13.94 -9.80
C TRP A 23 -15.67 15.20 -10.40
N LYS A 24 -16.40 16.32 -10.46
CA LYS A 24 -15.84 17.61 -10.88
C LYS A 24 -14.66 18.03 -10.00
N LYS A 25 -14.78 17.86 -8.67
CA LYS A 25 -13.69 18.15 -7.72
C LYS A 25 -12.48 17.24 -7.90
N GLN A 26 -12.68 15.97 -8.25
CA GLN A 26 -11.62 14.98 -8.46
C GLN A 26 -11.19 14.85 -9.93
N SER A 27 -11.65 15.75 -10.81
CA SER A 27 -11.52 15.59 -12.26
C SER A 27 -10.06 15.50 -12.73
N SER A 28 -9.17 16.32 -12.18
CA SER A 28 -7.73 16.26 -12.47
C SER A 28 -7.15 14.90 -12.08
N GLU A 29 -7.42 14.41 -10.87
CA GLU A 29 -6.96 13.10 -10.38
C GLU A 29 -7.50 11.95 -11.24
N ILE A 30 -8.76 12.02 -11.67
CA ILE A 30 -9.39 11.01 -12.52
C ILE A 30 -8.73 10.98 -13.90
N LEU A 31 -8.53 12.16 -14.51
CA LEU A 31 -7.99 12.27 -15.86
C LEU A 31 -6.49 11.96 -15.93
N HIS A 32 -5.73 12.21 -14.85
CA HIS A 32 -4.31 11.91 -14.75
C HIS A 32 -4.00 10.55 -14.12
N PHE A 33 -5.01 9.68 -13.94
CA PHE A 33 -4.79 8.37 -13.34
C PHE A 33 -4.14 7.39 -14.33
N GLU A 34 -2.86 7.06 -14.10
CA GLU A 34 -2.10 6.09 -14.92
C GLU A 34 -2.14 4.64 -14.36
N GLY A 35 -2.95 4.40 -13.33
CA GLY A 35 -3.05 3.10 -12.68
C GLY A 35 -4.01 2.11 -13.35
N THR A 36 -4.19 0.95 -12.73
CA THR A 36 -5.09 -0.09 -13.25
C THR A 36 -6.56 0.35 -13.24
N MET A 37 -7.21 0.39 -14.42
CA MET A 37 -8.63 0.77 -14.59
C MET A 37 -9.63 -0.17 -13.89
N LYS A 38 -9.20 -1.33 -13.39
CA LYS A 38 -10.01 -2.25 -12.59
C LYS A 38 -10.20 -1.79 -11.13
N ARG A 39 -9.59 -0.66 -10.72
CA ARG A 39 -9.71 -0.10 -9.37
C ARG A 39 -10.90 0.84 -9.28
N PHE A 40 -11.75 0.63 -8.27
CA PHE A 40 -12.94 1.44 -8.01
C PHE A 40 -12.68 2.80 -7.34
N HIS A 41 -11.44 3.05 -6.89
CA HIS A 41 -11.08 4.27 -6.16
C HIS A 41 -9.73 4.82 -6.66
N LEU A 42 -9.65 6.14 -6.82
CA LEU A 42 -8.43 6.86 -7.26
C LEU A 42 -7.25 6.63 -6.31
N HIS A 43 -7.56 6.61 -5.02
CA HIS A 43 -6.66 6.24 -3.94
C HIS A 43 -7.14 4.91 -3.38
N GLY A 44 -6.23 4.01 -3.02
CA GLY A 44 -6.63 2.74 -2.41
C GLY A 44 -7.54 3.01 -1.21
N ALA A 45 -8.81 2.58 -1.27
CA ALA A 45 -9.79 2.73 -0.20
C ALA A 45 -9.48 1.88 1.05
N GLY A 46 -8.20 1.52 1.22
CA GLY A 46 -7.71 0.91 2.44
C GLY A 46 -7.60 1.96 3.54
N ARG A 47 -7.86 1.52 4.77
CA ARG A 47 -7.53 2.28 5.97
C ARG A 47 -6.07 2.76 5.88
N PRO A 48 -5.79 4.06 6.13
CA PRO A 48 -4.43 4.56 6.25
C PRO A 48 -3.66 3.67 7.24
N VAL A 49 -2.50 3.18 6.80
CA VAL A 49 -1.63 2.40 7.68
C VAL A 49 -0.78 3.39 8.43
N LEU A 50 -1.17 3.68 9.68
CA LEU A 50 -0.42 4.52 10.59
C LEU A 50 0.76 3.73 11.18
N ILE A 51 1.64 3.20 10.34
CA ILE A 51 2.95 2.72 10.79
C ILE A 51 3.88 3.94 10.86
N PRO A 52 4.57 4.16 11.99
CA PRO A 52 5.52 5.26 12.12
C PRO A 52 6.67 5.03 11.14
N ASN A 53 7.10 6.11 10.49
CA ASN A 53 8.23 6.09 9.54
C ASN A 53 8.09 4.95 8.50
N ALA A 54 6.95 4.93 7.79
CA ALA A 54 6.68 3.96 6.73
C ALA A 54 7.83 3.90 5.71
N ASP A 55 8.37 5.06 5.31
CA ASP A 55 9.47 5.16 4.35
C ASP A 55 10.75 4.46 4.89
N GLY A 56 11.07 4.63 6.17
CA GLY A 56 12.20 3.96 6.80
C GLY A 56 12.02 2.44 6.90
N LEU A 57 10.78 1.97 7.16
CA LEU A 57 10.47 0.54 7.15
C LEU A 57 10.55 -0.04 5.74
N GLU A 58 10.05 0.68 4.73
CA GLU A 58 10.16 0.31 3.32
C GLU A 58 11.64 0.23 2.88
N ALA A 59 12.46 1.22 3.21
CA ALA A 59 13.89 1.20 2.91
C ALA A 59 14.59 -0.02 3.55
N PHE A 60 14.23 -0.39 4.78
CA PHE A 60 14.73 -1.61 5.42
C PHE A 60 14.31 -2.87 4.66
N MET A 61 13.07 -2.92 4.16
CA MET A 61 12.58 -4.04 3.37
C MET A 61 13.33 -4.20 2.05
N HIS A 62 13.59 -3.09 1.34
CA HIS A 62 14.39 -3.07 0.12
C HIS A 62 15.83 -3.50 0.38
N LYS A 63 16.48 -2.95 1.41
CA LYS A 63 17.85 -3.35 1.79
C LYS A 63 18.00 -4.85 2.01
N ARG A 64 17.00 -5.51 2.61
CA ARG A 64 17.02 -6.98 2.75
C ARG A 64 16.84 -7.70 1.43
N ARG A 65 15.94 -7.20 0.56
CA ARG A 65 15.72 -7.75 -0.77
C ARG A 65 16.97 -7.65 -1.64
N ASP A 66 17.65 -6.51 -1.62
CA ASP A 66 18.84 -6.25 -2.41
C ASP A 66 20.03 -7.11 -1.94
N ALA A 67 20.08 -7.43 -0.65
CA ALA A 67 21.01 -8.40 -0.08
C ALA A 67 20.57 -9.87 -0.26
N GLU A 68 19.51 -10.13 -1.03
CA GLU A 68 18.91 -11.45 -1.25
C GLU A 68 18.47 -12.18 0.04
N LEU A 69 18.22 -11.44 1.12
CA LEU A 69 17.82 -11.99 2.39
C LEU A 69 16.31 -12.13 2.52
N ALA A 70 15.87 -13.22 3.16
CA ALA A 70 14.47 -13.39 3.49
C ALA A 70 13.94 -12.24 4.37
N LEU A 71 12.75 -11.75 4.02
CA LEU A 71 11.97 -10.80 4.82
C LEU A 71 10.77 -11.53 5.45
N THR A 72 10.61 -11.41 6.76
CA THR A 72 9.52 -12.04 7.53
C THR A 72 8.89 -11.00 8.43
N CYS A 73 7.67 -11.26 8.93
CA CYS A 73 7.04 -10.37 9.91
C CYS A 73 7.88 -10.20 11.17
N THR A 74 8.66 -11.21 11.57
CA THR A 74 9.60 -11.12 12.69
C THR A 74 10.66 -10.04 12.46
N HIS A 75 11.20 -9.93 11.25
CA HIS A 75 12.17 -8.88 10.92
C HIS A 75 11.54 -7.48 11.05
N LEU A 76 10.31 -7.31 10.58
CA LEU A 76 9.58 -6.04 10.66
C LEU A 76 9.23 -5.68 12.11
N VAL A 77 8.77 -6.64 12.90
CA VAL A 77 8.51 -6.45 14.33
C VAL A 77 9.80 -6.06 15.07
N ASN A 78 10.93 -6.68 14.75
CA ASN A 78 12.22 -6.32 15.35
C ASN A 78 12.69 -4.93 14.94
N TYR A 79 12.46 -4.52 13.69
CA TYR A 79 12.70 -3.14 13.26
C TYR A 79 11.86 -2.16 14.09
N LEU A 80 10.56 -2.42 14.25
CA LEU A 80 9.67 -1.57 15.04
C LEU A 80 10.05 -1.54 16.52
N LYS A 81 10.47 -2.68 17.10
CA LYS A 81 10.98 -2.73 18.48
C LYS A 81 12.22 -1.86 18.69
N ARG A 82 13.09 -1.72 17.67
CA ARG A 82 14.33 -0.95 17.76
C ARG A 82 14.11 0.55 17.56
N ASN A 83 13.26 0.91 16.59
CA ASN A 83 13.14 2.28 16.13
C ASN A 83 11.86 2.99 16.62
N HIS A 84 10.81 2.24 16.94
CA HIS A 84 9.47 2.75 17.25
C HIS A 84 8.80 1.99 18.40
N LYS A 85 9.57 1.66 19.45
CA LYS A 85 9.09 0.90 20.61
C LYS A 85 7.84 1.51 21.27
N PRO A 86 7.78 2.83 21.56
CA PRO A 86 6.60 3.42 22.22
C PRO A 86 5.33 3.25 21.38
N TRP A 87 5.43 3.45 20.07
CA TRP A 87 4.31 3.23 19.16
C TRP A 87 3.87 1.77 19.13
N LEU A 88 4.82 0.83 19.12
CA LEU A 88 4.52 -0.59 19.12
C LEU A 88 3.78 -1.01 20.41
N GLU A 89 4.21 -0.52 21.57
CA GLU A 89 3.58 -0.79 22.86
C GLU A 89 2.15 -0.23 22.91
N GLN A 90 1.97 1.03 22.49
CA GLN A 90 0.65 1.66 22.40
C GLN A 90 -0.27 0.91 21.42
N TYR A 91 0.25 0.52 20.25
CA TYR A 91 -0.54 -0.23 19.28
C TYR A 91 -1.01 -1.57 19.87
N LEU A 92 -0.15 -2.26 20.63
CA LEU A 92 -0.49 -3.54 21.25
C LEU A 92 -1.48 -3.38 22.41
N SER A 93 -1.44 -2.29 23.18
CA SER A 93 -2.41 -2.03 24.26
C SER A 93 -3.80 -1.68 23.74
N ASP A 94 -3.89 -0.94 22.64
CA ASP A 94 -5.16 -0.41 22.13
C ASP A 94 -6.02 -1.47 21.42
N HIS A 95 -5.45 -2.63 21.11
CA HIS A 95 -6.10 -3.67 20.32
C HIS A 95 -6.29 -4.96 21.14
N ARG A 96 -7.54 -5.42 21.27
CA ARG A 96 -7.92 -6.69 21.95
C ARG A 96 -7.15 -7.94 21.48
N SER A 97 -6.60 -7.91 20.26
CA SER A 97 -5.75 -8.97 19.69
C SER A 97 -4.47 -8.39 19.07
N GLY A 98 -3.79 -7.50 19.81
CA GLY A 98 -2.71 -6.64 19.34
C GLY A 98 -1.66 -7.33 18.46
N TYR A 99 -1.17 -8.50 18.84
CA TYR A 99 -0.14 -9.17 18.03
C TYR A 99 -0.69 -9.73 16.71
N LYS A 100 -1.89 -10.33 16.71
CA LYS A 100 -2.52 -10.85 15.50
C LYS A 100 -2.91 -9.73 14.54
N SER A 101 -3.42 -8.62 15.06
CA SER A 101 -3.73 -7.43 14.25
C SER A 101 -2.46 -6.78 13.69
N LEU A 102 -1.37 -6.74 14.47
CA LEU A 102 -0.07 -6.25 14.04
C LEU A 102 0.50 -7.08 12.87
N LEU A 103 0.46 -8.41 12.97
CA LEU A 103 0.94 -9.26 11.88
C LEU A 103 0.15 -9.01 10.59
N LYS A 104 -1.18 -8.85 10.68
CA LYS A 104 -2.02 -8.53 9.52
C LYS A 104 -1.69 -7.15 8.93
N LEU A 105 -1.44 -6.16 9.79
CA LEU A 105 -1.00 -4.81 9.38
C LEU A 105 0.31 -4.89 8.57
N LEU A 106 1.30 -5.61 9.09
CA LEU A 106 2.60 -5.78 8.45
C LEU A 106 2.52 -6.56 7.15
N GLN A 107 1.67 -7.59 7.07
CA GLN A 107 1.43 -8.33 5.83
C GLN A 107 0.81 -7.45 4.75
N GLN A 108 -0.16 -6.60 5.13
CA GLN A 108 -0.77 -5.64 4.22
C GLN A 108 0.23 -4.58 3.76
N PHE A 109 1.12 -4.13 4.66
CA PHE A 109 2.20 -3.22 4.30
C PHE A 109 3.11 -3.87 3.25
N CYS A 110 3.64 -5.07 3.51
CA CYS A 110 4.43 -5.83 2.54
C CYS A 110 3.76 -5.94 1.17
N ALA A 111 2.48 -6.32 1.13
CA ALA A 111 1.75 -6.49 -0.11
C ALA A 111 1.61 -5.19 -0.92
N ARG A 112 1.45 -4.04 -0.25
CA ARG A 112 1.39 -2.73 -0.91
C ARG A 112 2.72 -2.34 -1.57
N HIS A 113 3.83 -2.72 -0.95
CA HIS A 113 5.20 -2.45 -1.46
C HIS A 113 5.74 -3.58 -2.35
N GLY A 114 4.86 -4.41 -2.92
CA GLY A 114 5.23 -5.46 -3.88
C GLY A 114 5.97 -6.66 -3.27
N PHE A 115 6.00 -6.81 -1.95
CA PHE A 115 6.55 -8.00 -1.30
C PHE A 115 5.49 -9.10 -1.27
N THR A 116 5.68 -10.11 -2.12
CA THR A 116 4.84 -11.31 -2.16
C THR A 116 5.54 -12.49 -1.48
N ARG A 117 4.76 -13.50 -1.09
CA ARG A 117 5.30 -14.73 -0.52
C ARG A 117 6.10 -15.48 -1.60
N GLN A 118 7.40 -15.60 -1.40
CA GLN A 118 8.27 -16.38 -2.27
C GLN A 118 8.18 -17.86 -1.91
N LYS A 119 8.04 -18.72 -2.92
CA LYS A 119 8.23 -20.17 -2.76
C LYS A 119 9.71 -20.50 -3.02
N PRO A 120 10.37 -21.30 -2.17
CA PRO A 120 11.67 -21.86 -2.50
C PRO A 120 11.56 -22.64 -3.81
N ALA A 121 12.51 -22.41 -4.73
CA ALA A 121 12.59 -23.15 -5.98
C ALA A 121 14.04 -23.58 -6.18
N LYS A 122 14.26 -24.83 -6.57
CA LYS A 122 15.61 -25.40 -6.77
C LYS A 122 16.40 -24.73 -7.89
N SER A 123 15.72 -24.07 -8.82
CA SER A 123 16.30 -23.38 -9.96
C SER A 123 16.64 -21.91 -9.70
N LYS A 124 16.39 -21.37 -8.49
CA LYS A 124 16.73 -19.99 -8.18
C LYS A 124 18.24 -19.83 -8.05
N GLN A 125 18.81 -18.98 -8.88
CA GLN A 125 20.19 -18.53 -8.84
C GLN A 125 20.27 -17.15 -8.18
N THR A 126 21.42 -16.84 -7.59
CA THR A 126 21.69 -15.50 -7.04
C THR A 126 21.91 -14.49 -8.17
N GLN A 127 21.73 -13.22 -7.88
CA GLN A 127 21.96 -12.13 -8.82
C GLN A 127 23.39 -12.17 -9.38
N GLU A 128 24.38 -12.45 -8.53
CA GLU A 128 25.78 -12.64 -8.95
C GLU A 128 25.95 -13.79 -9.95
N GLN A 129 25.19 -14.88 -9.79
CA GLN A 129 25.24 -16.01 -10.73
C GLN A 129 24.59 -15.64 -12.06
N LEU A 130 23.49 -14.90 -12.03
CA LEU A 130 22.80 -14.44 -13.24
C LEU A 130 23.63 -13.43 -14.02
N GLU A 131 24.35 -12.54 -13.34
CA GLU A 131 25.25 -11.57 -13.98
C GLU A 131 26.41 -12.23 -14.72
N LYS A 132 26.90 -13.39 -14.25
CA LYS A 132 27.96 -14.15 -14.92
C LYS A 132 27.52 -14.82 -16.23
N VAL A 133 26.21 -14.94 -16.46
CA VAL A 133 25.64 -15.62 -17.64
C VAL A 133 25.07 -14.60 -18.64
N ARG A 134 25.17 -13.30 -18.35
CA ARG A 134 24.59 -12.22 -19.14
C ARG A 134 25.55 -11.67 -20.18
#